data_AF-A0A1F4V9W5-F1
#
_entry.id   AF-A0A1F4V9W5-F1
#
_cell.length_a   1.000
_cell.length_b   1.000
_cell.length_c   1.000
_cell.angle_alpha   90.00
_cell.angle_beta   90.00
_cell.angle_gamma   90.00
#
_symmetry.space_group_name_H-M   'P 1'
#
loop_
_entity.id
_entity.type
_entity.pdbx_description
1 polymer ?
#
loop_
_entity_poly.entity_id
_entity_poly.type
_entity_poly.pdbx_seq_one_letter_code
_entity_poly.pdbx_strand_id
1 'polypeptide(L)'
;MLLNWLNEFNAPEEMLDVFRSHNTRHTHLRELETILEWTLECCDELTGFIVAAALVQPDKKLSLVSTGSVLKKFKQKEFARAVDRSQIAQCEEKLGIELSEFVGVALKAMQDNSDLMGL
;
A
#
# COMPACT_ATOMS: atom_id res chain seq x y z
N MET A 1 -9.11 -5.96 23.40
CA MET A 1 -7.78 -5.56 23.92
C MET A 1 -6.76 -5.27 22.79
N LEU A 2 -7.17 -4.64 21.68
CA LEU A 2 -6.26 -3.92 20.77
C LEU A 2 -7.01 -2.82 20.01
N LEU A 3 -8.34 -2.95 19.89
CA LEU A 3 -9.24 -1.96 19.28
C LEU A 3 -10.02 -1.10 20.30
N ASN A 4 -9.92 -1.36 21.60
CA ASN A 4 -10.74 -0.67 22.60
C ASN A 4 -10.49 0.84 22.64
N TRP A 5 -9.27 1.28 22.29
CA TRP A 5 -8.89 2.69 22.19
C TRP A 5 -9.59 3.39 21.01
N LEU A 6 -10.03 2.67 19.98
CA LEU A 6 -10.81 3.26 18.87
C LEU A 6 -12.17 3.81 19.33
N ASN A 7 -12.71 3.29 20.43
CA ASN A 7 -13.92 3.83 21.05
C ASN A 7 -13.75 5.29 21.50
N GLU A 8 -12.51 5.74 21.70
CA GLU A 8 -12.18 7.12 22.09
C GLU A 8 -12.21 8.09 20.88
N PHE A 9 -12.10 7.58 19.65
CA PHE A 9 -11.92 8.40 18.44
C PHE A 9 -13.24 8.80 17.75
N ASN A 10 -14.41 8.42 18.28
CA ASN A 10 -15.74 8.63 17.65
C ASN A 10 -15.71 8.39 16.13
N ALA A 11 -14.98 7.35 15.71
CA ALA A 11 -14.74 7.06 14.32
C ALA A 11 -16.00 6.46 13.66
N PRO A 12 -16.23 6.70 12.36
CA PRO A 12 -17.29 6.03 11.62
C PRO A 12 -17.11 4.50 11.66
N GLU A 13 -18.23 3.76 11.66
CA GLU A 13 -18.21 2.29 11.69
C GLU A 13 -17.41 1.68 10.54
N GLU A 14 -17.52 2.25 9.33
CA GLU A 14 -16.73 1.87 8.15
C GLU A 14 -15.22 1.89 8.42
N MET A 15 -14.72 2.89 9.16
CA MET A 15 -13.31 2.98 9.49
C MET A 15 -12.88 1.90 10.50
N LEU A 16 -13.78 1.52 11.42
CA LEU A 16 -13.53 0.41 12.34
C LEU A 16 -13.42 -0.92 11.61
N ASP A 17 -14.22 -1.12 10.56
CA ASP A 17 -14.16 -2.33 9.73
C ASP A 17 -12.86 -2.40 8.94
N VAL A 18 -12.41 -1.29 8.36
CA VAL A 18 -11.09 -1.18 7.71
C VAL A 18 -9.96 -1.56 8.68
N PHE A 19 -9.99 -1.08 9.92
CA PHE A 19 -8.97 -1.47 10.90
C PHE A 19 -9.02 -2.95 11.29
N ARG A 20 -10.21 -3.56 11.31
CA ARG A 20 -10.37 -4.99 11.62
C ARG A 20 -9.86 -5.87 10.49
N SER A 21 -10.05 -5.47 9.24
CA SER A 21 -9.72 -6.29 8.07
C SER A 21 -8.29 -6.09 7.55
N HIS A 22 -7.67 -4.92 7.79
CA HIS A 22 -6.33 -4.58 7.27
C HIS A 22 -5.23 -5.61 7.59
N ASN A 23 -5.30 -6.28 8.75
CA ASN A 23 -4.34 -7.33 9.10
C ASN A 23 -5.04 -8.68 9.32
N THR A 24 -6.01 -9.00 8.46
CA THR A 24 -6.82 -10.22 8.60
C THR A 24 -5.99 -11.50 8.49
N ARG A 25 -4.91 -11.48 7.70
CA ARG A 25 -3.97 -12.62 7.53
C ARG A 25 -3.34 -13.09 8.84
N HIS A 26 -3.25 -12.22 9.84
CA HIS A 26 -2.71 -12.53 11.16
C HIS A 26 -3.76 -12.52 12.27
N THR A 27 -4.75 -11.64 12.18
CA THR A 27 -5.69 -11.39 13.28
C THR A 27 -7.02 -12.14 13.13
N HIS A 28 -7.42 -12.48 11.90
CA HIS A 28 -8.69 -13.13 11.57
C HIS A 28 -9.94 -12.42 12.16
N LEU A 29 -9.86 -11.10 12.34
CA LEU A 29 -10.95 -10.33 12.96
C LEU A 29 -12.12 -10.07 12.02
N ARG A 30 -11.84 -9.95 10.72
CA ARG A 30 -12.82 -9.63 9.66
C ARG A 30 -12.22 -9.93 8.29
N GLU A 31 -13.02 -10.39 7.34
CA GLU A 31 -12.61 -10.53 5.93
C GLU A 31 -12.76 -9.19 5.17
N LEU A 32 -11.98 -8.99 4.11
CA LEU A 32 -12.08 -7.77 3.30
C LEU A 32 -13.33 -7.83 2.40
N GLU A 33 -14.19 -6.82 2.48
CA GLU A 33 -15.47 -6.80 1.76
C GLU A 33 -15.61 -5.60 0.82
N THR A 34 -15.13 -4.44 1.24
CA THR A 34 -15.35 -3.17 0.55
C THR A 34 -14.17 -2.75 -0.33
N ILE A 35 -14.42 -1.82 -1.26
CA ILE A 35 -13.37 -1.22 -2.10
C ILE A 35 -12.29 -0.56 -1.23
N LEU A 36 -12.68 0.10 -0.13
CA LEU A 36 -11.75 0.77 0.76
C LEU A 36 -10.80 -0.22 1.45
N GLU A 37 -11.35 -1.32 1.96
CA GLU A 37 -10.55 -2.40 2.59
C GLU A 37 -9.56 -3.00 1.60
N TRP A 38 -10.02 -3.36 0.39
CA TRP A 38 -9.15 -3.89 -0.67
C TRP A 38 -8.11 -2.88 -1.15
N THR A 39 -8.45 -1.59 -1.17
CA THR A 39 -7.50 -0.52 -1.53
C THR A 39 -6.39 -0.44 -0.50
N LEU A 40 -6.71 -0.47 0.80
CA LEU A 40 -5.72 -0.45 1.86
C LEU A 40 -4.81 -1.69 1.81
N GLU A 41 -5.39 -2.88 1.62
CA GLU A 41 -4.65 -4.14 1.46
C GLU A 41 -3.61 -4.06 0.33
N CYS A 42 -4.03 -3.57 -0.84
CA CYS A 42 -3.13 -3.49 -2.01
C CYS A 42 -2.07 -2.39 -1.86
N CYS A 43 -2.40 -1.29 -1.19
CA CYS A 43 -1.50 -0.14 -1.02
C CYS A 43 -0.41 -0.37 0.05
N ASP A 44 -0.70 -1.13 1.10
CA ASP A 44 0.20 -1.28 2.25
C ASP A 44 1.61 -1.73 1.83
N GLU A 45 1.69 -2.89 1.17
CA GLU A 45 2.92 -3.45 0.62
C GLU A 45 3.52 -2.59 -0.51
N LEU A 46 2.68 -1.93 -1.31
CA LEU A 46 3.12 -1.11 -2.43
C LEU A 46 3.90 0.14 -1.96
N THR A 47 3.46 0.80 -0.90
CA THR A 47 4.15 2.00 -0.39
C THR A 47 5.57 1.67 0.07
N GLY A 48 5.75 0.58 0.82
CA GLY A 48 7.07 0.08 1.21
C GLY A 48 7.95 -0.30 0.01
N PHE A 49 7.34 -0.90 -1.01
CA PHE A 49 8.03 -1.21 -2.27
C PHE A 49 8.52 0.04 -3.02
N ILE A 50 7.70 1.09 -3.08
CA ILE A 50 8.05 2.37 -3.69
C ILE A 50 9.19 3.07 -2.91
N VAL A 51 9.13 3.06 -1.57
CA VAL A 51 10.21 3.58 -0.73
C VAL A 51 11.51 2.83 -1.00
N ALA A 52 11.48 1.50 -1.05
CA ALA A 52 12.65 0.72 -1.40
C ALA A 52 13.18 1.09 -2.80
N ALA A 53 12.30 1.38 -3.76
CA ALA A 53 12.68 1.80 -5.11
C ALA A 53 13.35 3.18 -5.12
N ALA A 54 12.93 4.10 -4.24
CA ALA A 54 13.59 5.38 -4.02
C ALA A 54 14.98 5.21 -3.38
N LEU A 55 15.10 4.38 -2.33
CA LEU A 55 16.34 4.21 -1.55
C LEU A 55 17.52 3.63 -2.34
N VAL A 56 17.25 2.96 -3.46
CA VAL A 56 18.27 2.41 -4.36
C VAL A 56 18.62 3.35 -5.52
N GLN A 57 17.96 4.50 -5.63
CA GLN A 57 18.41 5.57 -6.52
C GLN A 57 19.70 6.19 -5.98
N PRO A 58 20.63 6.66 -6.84
CA PRO A 58 21.85 7.33 -6.38
C PRO A 58 21.59 8.47 -5.40
N ASP A 59 20.60 9.32 -5.70
CA ASP A 59 20.22 10.46 -4.87
C ASP A 59 19.20 10.13 -3.77
N LYS A 60 18.69 8.89 -3.73
CA LYS A 60 17.68 8.40 -2.77
C LYS A 60 16.38 9.21 -2.70
N LYS A 61 16.05 9.93 -3.76
CA LYS A 61 14.87 10.81 -3.82
C LYS A 61 13.67 10.12 -4.45
N LEU A 62 12.51 10.23 -3.79
CA LEU A 62 11.24 9.74 -4.32
C LEU A 62 10.81 10.47 -5.61
N SER A 63 11.14 11.75 -5.74
CA SER A 63 10.82 12.57 -6.92
C SER A 63 11.48 12.11 -8.22
N LEU A 64 12.54 11.29 -8.14
CA LEU A 64 13.23 10.71 -9.30
C LEU A 64 12.69 9.32 -9.67
N VAL A 65 11.80 8.76 -8.86
CA VAL A 65 11.18 7.46 -9.13
C VAL A 65 10.05 7.64 -10.15
N SER A 66 10.01 6.76 -11.15
CA SER A 66 8.93 6.70 -12.15
C SER A 66 8.16 5.39 -12.06
N THR A 67 6.89 5.39 -12.47
CA THR A 67 6.03 4.20 -12.54
C THR A 67 6.72 3.05 -13.28
N GLY A 68 7.34 3.33 -14.44
CA GLY A 68 8.07 2.33 -15.21
C GLY A 68 9.27 1.73 -14.45
N SER A 69 9.99 2.53 -13.66
CA SER A 69 11.10 2.04 -12.84
C SER A 69 10.61 1.13 -11.70
N VAL A 70 9.47 1.47 -11.08
CA VAL A 70 8.81 0.64 -10.05
C VAL A 70 8.35 -0.68 -10.66
N LEU A 71 7.65 -0.66 -11.80
CA LEU A 71 7.19 -1.87 -12.49
C LEU A 71 8.35 -2.76 -12.97
N LYS A 72 9.46 -2.17 -13.41
CA LYS A 72 10.67 -2.94 -13.76
C LYS A 72 11.24 -3.67 -12.54
N LYS A 73 11.28 -3.00 -11.38
CA LYS A 73 11.69 -3.60 -10.11
C LYS A 73 10.69 -4.63 -9.60
N PHE A 74 9.39 -4.41 -9.80
CA PHE A 74 8.34 -5.33 -9.39
C PHE A 74 8.54 -6.74 -9.97
N LYS A 75 9.01 -6.81 -11.22
CA LYS A 75 9.37 -8.07 -11.90
C LYS A 75 10.64 -8.75 -11.35
N GLN A 76 11.48 -8.03 -10.62
CA GLN A 76 12.72 -8.55 -10.03
C GLN A 76 12.43 -9.14 -8.64
N LYS A 77 12.26 -10.46 -8.54
CA LYS A 77 11.84 -11.12 -7.29
C LYS A 77 12.80 -10.88 -6.10
N GLU A 78 14.10 -10.70 -6.37
CA GLU A 78 15.10 -10.44 -5.33
C GLU A 78 15.04 -9.01 -4.76
N PHE A 79 14.51 -8.05 -5.52
CA PHE A 79 14.39 -6.67 -5.05
C PHE A 79 13.27 -6.57 -4.01
N ALA A 80 13.52 -5.96 -2.84
CA ALA A 80 12.51 -5.87 -1.77
C ALA A 80 11.82 -7.23 -1.50
N ARG A 81 12.62 -8.28 -1.26
CA ARG A 81 12.15 -9.68 -1.15
C ARG A 81 11.09 -9.91 -0.08
N ALA A 82 11.03 -9.06 0.94
CA ALA A 82 10.03 -9.13 2.01
C ALA A 82 8.62 -8.73 1.52
N VAL A 83 8.50 -8.00 0.41
CA VAL A 83 7.22 -7.50 -0.10
C VAL A 83 6.42 -8.61 -0.77
N ASP A 84 5.16 -8.78 -0.32
CA ASP A 84 4.20 -9.66 -0.97
C ASP A 84 3.61 -9.01 -2.23
N ARG A 85 4.21 -9.31 -3.37
CA ARG A 85 3.74 -8.83 -4.68
C ARG A 85 2.35 -9.33 -5.05
N SER A 86 1.96 -10.50 -4.55
CA SER A 86 0.62 -11.04 -4.82
C SER A 86 -0.44 -10.18 -4.14
N GLN A 87 -0.12 -9.62 -2.96
CA GLN A 87 -0.99 -8.68 -2.26
C GLN A 87 -1.25 -7.42 -3.09
N ILE A 88 -0.20 -6.82 -3.64
CA ILE A 88 -0.30 -5.64 -4.51
C ILE A 88 -1.08 -5.94 -5.79
N ALA A 89 -0.83 -7.10 -6.41
CA ALA A 89 -1.47 -7.49 -7.68
C ALA A 89 -2.98 -7.76 -7.57
N GLN A 90 -3.52 -7.91 -6.35
CA GLN A 90 -4.97 -8.03 -6.14
C GLN A 90 -5.74 -6.79 -6.60
N CYS A 91 -5.09 -5.64 -6.80
CA CYS A 91 -5.74 -4.43 -7.32
C CYS A 91 -6.48 -4.69 -8.65
N GLU A 92 -5.95 -5.54 -9.53
CA GLU A 92 -6.57 -5.83 -10.82
C GLU A 92 -7.91 -6.56 -10.66
N GLU A 93 -7.96 -7.59 -9.81
CA GLU A 93 -9.17 -8.39 -9.59
C GLU A 93 -10.15 -7.68 -8.64
N LYS A 94 -9.65 -7.09 -7.56
CA LYS A 94 -10.48 -6.58 -6.45
C LYS A 94 -10.93 -5.14 -6.65
N LEU A 95 -10.13 -4.33 -7.33
CA LEU A 95 -10.42 -2.91 -7.56
C LEU A 95 -10.73 -2.60 -9.02
N GLY A 96 -10.44 -3.53 -9.95
CA GLY A 96 -10.68 -3.33 -11.38
C GLY A 96 -9.76 -2.30 -12.02
N ILE A 97 -8.60 -2.03 -11.42
CA ILE A 97 -7.59 -1.08 -11.91
C ILE A 97 -6.35 -1.85 -12.36
N GLU A 98 -5.76 -1.48 -13.50
CA GLU A 98 -4.51 -2.13 -13.93
C GLU A 98 -3.39 -1.86 -12.92
N LEU A 99 -2.52 -2.86 -12.71
CA LEU A 99 -1.38 -2.73 -11.80
C LEU A 99 -0.52 -1.50 -12.14
N SER A 100 -0.35 -1.20 -13.42
CA SER A 100 0.45 -0.06 -13.88
C SER A 100 -0.15 1.29 -13.46
N GLU A 101 -1.46 1.41 -13.53
CA GLU A 101 -2.21 2.60 -13.13
C GLU A 101 -2.23 2.74 -11.62
N PHE A 102 -2.49 1.65 -10.89
CA PHE A 102 -2.46 1.61 -9.43
C PHE A 102 -1.11 2.06 -8.86
N VAL A 103 -0.01 1.53 -9.40
CA VAL A 103 1.36 1.97 -9.05
C VAL A 103 1.56 3.45 -9.36
N GLY A 104 1.03 3.93 -10.48
CA GLY A 104 1.13 5.34 -10.86
C GLY A 104 0.41 6.27 -9.90
N VAL A 105 -0.82 5.93 -9.50
CA VAL A 105 -1.62 6.69 -8.54
C VAL A 105 -0.94 6.74 -7.18
N ALA A 106 -0.51 5.59 -6.66
CA ALA A 106 0.18 5.50 -5.37
C ALA A 106 1.49 6.31 -5.37
N LEU A 107 2.32 6.14 -6.41
CA LEU A 107 3.59 6.87 -6.53
C LEU A 107 3.35 8.38 -6.58
N LYS A 108 2.38 8.84 -7.37
CA LYS A 108 2.07 10.27 -7.47
C LYS A 108 1.58 10.83 -6.14
N ALA A 109 0.69 10.12 -5.45
CA ALA A 109 0.20 10.53 -4.13
C ALA A 109 1.35 10.62 -3.11
N MET A 110 2.27 9.66 -3.10
CA MET A 110 3.45 9.71 -2.22
C MET A 110 4.40 10.86 -2.58
N GLN A 111 4.59 11.15 -3.87
CA GLN A 111 5.42 12.28 -4.32
C GLN A 111 4.82 13.64 -3.92
N ASP A 112 3.50 13.78 -4.02
CA ASP A 112 2.79 15.02 -3.65
C ASP A 112 2.79 15.26 -2.13
N ASN A 113 3.05 14.22 -1.34
CA ASN A 113 3.08 14.26 0.13
C ASN A 113 4.45 13.88 0.72
N SER A 114 5.53 13.95 -0.07
CA SER A 114 6.85 13.44 0.34
C SER A 114 7.37 14.13 1.61
N ASP A 115 7.16 15.45 1.70
CA ASP A 115 7.55 16.26 2.87
C ASP A 115 6.84 15.81 4.16
N LEU A 116 5.55 15.45 4.07
CA LEU A 116 4.76 14.94 5.21
C LEU A 116 5.27 13.57 5.68
N MET A 117 5.74 12.75 4.73
CA MET A 117 6.25 11.40 4.98
C MET A 117 7.74 11.38 5.39
N GLY A 118 8.45 12.50 5.25
CA GLY A 118 9.89 12.58 5.47
C GLY A 118 10.72 11.88 4.37
N LEU A 119 10.22 11.85 3.14
CA LEU A 119 10.80 11.18 1.96
C LEU A 119 11.28 12.14 0.87
#